data_AF-A0A2I8VJR3-F1
#
_entry.id   AF-A0A2I8VJR3-F1
#
_cell.length_a   1.000
_cell.length_b   1.000
_cell.length_c   1.000
_cell.angle_alpha   90.00
_cell.angle_beta   90.00
_cell.angle_gamma   90.00
#
_symmetry.space_group_name_H-M   'P 1'
#
loop_
_entity.id
_entity.type
_entity.pdbx_description
1 polymer ?
#
loop_
_entity_poly.entity_id
_entity_poly.type
_entity_poly.pdbx_seq_one_letter_code
_entity_poly.pdbx_strand_id
1 'polypeptide(L)'
;MPDNPEKQRSDEVDENQLQQSRTEGEAYLTSVTYMATTVANDGGTTAAGDYVVGYAQEEAEPMYRLVDEGEFELDEPDEENCHLEVVVADREDHRFVPHCGVTVSLERAGEEFGPFDLSFLWHPGVYHYGSNVEVPESGTYDMHVTVEPPEFHRHDEQNGDRYGETVEVTFEEIDVETGQD
;
A
#
# COMPACT_ATOMS: atom_id res chain seq x y z
N MET A 1 -11.53 -7.34 -16.06
CA MET A 1 -12.47 -7.79 -15.00
C MET A 1 -12.49 -9.29 -15.06
N PRO A 2 -11.97 -10.00 -14.05
CA PRO A 2 -12.03 -11.46 -14.03
C PRO A 2 -13.49 -11.90 -14.07
N ASP A 3 -13.77 -13.05 -14.71
CA ASP A 3 -15.11 -13.66 -14.74
C ASP A 3 -15.56 -14.17 -13.35
N ASN A 4 -14.72 -14.00 -12.33
CA ASN A 4 -14.94 -14.51 -10.99
C ASN A 4 -14.62 -13.47 -9.88
N PRO A 5 -15.63 -12.69 -9.44
CA PRO A 5 -15.43 -11.64 -8.43
C PRO A 5 -15.15 -12.17 -7.02
N GLU A 6 -15.37 -13.46 -6.75
CA GLU A 6 -15.20 -14.08 -5.42
C GLU A 6 -14.35 -15.37 -5.49
N LYS A 7 -13.55 -15.68 -4.48
CA LYS A 7 -12.70 -16.86 -4.40
C LYS A 7 -13.61 -18.05 -4.18
N GLN A 8 -13.50 -19.02 -5.08
CA GLN A 8 -14.32 -20.22 -5.06
C GLN A 8 -13.49 -21.43 -4.64
N ARG A 9 -14.15 -22.49 -4.19
CA ARG A 9 -13.48 -23.79 -4.04
C ARG A 9 -12.97 -24.27 -5.38
N SER A 10 -11.82 -24.92 -5.37
CA SER A 10 -11.18 -25.52 -6.54
C SER A 10 -10.62 -26.90 -6.17
N ASP A 11 -9.91 -27.54 -7.11
CA ASP A 11 -9.12 -28.73 -6.81
C ASP A 11 -7.91 -28.44 -5.90
N GLU A 12 -7.51 -27.17 -5.76
CA GLU A 12 -6.34 -26.71 -4.99
C GLU A 12 -6.72 -25.96 -3.69
N VAL A 13 -7.97 -25.50 -3.53
CA VAL A 13 -8.42 -24.76 -2.33
C VAL A 13 -9.81 -25.21 -1.83
N ASP A 14 -9.90 -25.51 -0.53
CA ASP A 14 -11.16 -25.85 0.15
C ASP A 14 -11.78 -24.66 0.93
N GLU A 15 -12.97 -24.87 1.49
CA GLU A 15 -13.66 -23.81 2.27
C GLU A 15 -12.89 -23.38 3.51
N ASN A 16 -12.18 -24.30 4.15
CA ASN A 16 -11.43 -23.99 5.36
C ASN A 16 -10.25 -23.07 5.03
N GLN A 17 -9.53 -23.34 3.94
CA GLN A 17 -8.45 -22.47 3.48
C GLN A 17 -8.97 -21.08 3.06
N LEU A 18 -10.13 -21.02 2.40
CA LEU A 18 -10.77 -19.74 2.07
C LEU A 18 -11.17 -18.97 3.34
N GLN A 19 -11.74 -19.65 4.34
CA GLN A 19 -12.10 -19.01 5.62
C GLN A 19 -10.86 -18.52 6.37
N GLN A 20 -9.80 -19.32 6.43
CA GLN A 20 -8.54 -18.95 7.08
C GLN A 20 -7.91 -17.72 6.41
N SER A 21 -7.93 -17.67 5.07
CA SER A 21 -7.41 -16.51 4.32
C SER A 21 -8.16 -15.23 4.67
N ARG A 22 -9.50 -15.29 4.79
CA ARG A 22 -10.31 -14.14 5.23
C ARG A 22 -10.00 -13.73 6.67
N THR A 23 -9.87 -14.69 7.59
CA THR A 23 -9.51 -14.40 8.99
C THR A 23 -8.13 -13.74 9.10
N GLU A 24 -7.16 -14.20 8.31
CA GLU A 24 -5.83 -13.59 8.25
C GLU A 24 -5.90 -12.15 7.74
N GLY A 25 -6.56 -11.91 6.62
CA GLY A 25 -6.64 -10.55 6.07
C GLY A 25 -7.54 -9.62 6.88
N GLU A 26 -8.57 -10.10 7.57
CA GLU A 26 -9.32 -9.28 8.55
C GLU A 26 -8.42 -8.80 9.71
N ALA A 27 -7.53 -9.67 10.19
CA ALA A 27 -6.55 -9.28 11.19
C ALA A 27 -5.55 -8.25 10.64
N TYR A 28 -5.07 -8.45 9.41
CA TYR A 28 -4.21 -7.48 8.74
C TYR A 28 -4.91 -6.12 8.53
N LEU A 29 -6.14 -6.11 8.02
CA LEU A 29 -6.93 -4.90 7.81
C LEU A 29 -7.19 -4.15 9.12
N THR A 30 -7.33 -4.85 10.24
CA THR A 30 -7.41 -4.23 11.56
C THR A 30 -6.15 -3.43 11.87
N SER A 31 -4.96 -3.97 11.59
CA SER A 31 -3.69 -3.25 11.75
C SER A 31 -3.57 -2.07 10.78
N VAL A 32 -3.95 -2.24 9.50
CA VAL A 32 -3.96 -1.16 8.50
C VAL A 32 -4.87 -0.02 8.95
N THR A 33 -6.07 -0.33 9.43
CA THR A 33 -7.02 0.68 9.93
C THR A 33 -6.45 1.42 11.14
N TYR A 34 -5.81 0.71 12.06
CA TYR A 34 -5.19 1.35 13.22
C TYR A 34 -4.07 2.31 12.82
N MET A 35 -3.20 1.90 11.89
CA MET A 35 -2.14 2.75 11.37
C MET A 35 -2.74 4.01 10.71
N ALA A 36 -3.61 3.84 9.71
CA ALA A 36 -4.18 4.94 8.93
C ALA A 36 -5.08 5.92 9.72
N THR A 37 -5.68 5.50 10.85
CA THR A 37 -6.67 6.33 11.58
C THR A 37 -6.23 6.74 12.98
N THR A 38 -5.10 6.23 13.47
CA THR A 38 -4.64 6.48 14.84
C THR A 38 -3.16 6.81 14.94
N VAL A 39 -2.32 6.27 14.05
CA VAL A 39 -0.87 6.54 14.03
C VAL A 39 -0.57 7.69 13.08
N ALA A 40 -1.02 7.56 11.84
CA ALA A 40 -0.75 8.53 10.78
C ALA A 40 -1.43 9.89 11.02
N ASN A 41 -0.85 10.93 10.41
CA ASN A 41 -1.42 12.28 10.43
C ASN A 41 -2.73 12.32 9.62
N ASP A 42 -2.75 11.60 8.49
CA ASP A 42 -3.95 11.37 7.69
C ASP A 42 -3.89 9.99 7.01
N GLY A 43 -5.05 9.43 6.67
CA GLY A 43 -5.12 8.11 6.07
C GLY A 43 -6.52 7.70 5.65
N GLY A 44 -6.60 6.81 4.67
CA GLY A 44 -7.86 6.40 4.07
C GLY A 44 -7.76 5.10 3.27
N THR A 45 -8.90 4.54 2.89
CA THR A 45 -8.97 3.33 2.07
C THR A 45 -10.09 3.40 1.04
N THR A 46 -9.90 2.75 -0.09
CA THR A 46 -10.94 2.57 -1.11
C THR A 46 -10.72 1.27 -1.89
N ALA A 47 -11.78 0.77 -2.53
CA ALA A 47 -11.69 -0.43 -3.36
C ALA A 47 -11.47 -0.04 -4.83
N ALA A 48 -10.51 -0.68 -5.49
CA ALA A 48 -10.18 -0.47 -6.89
C ALA A 48 -9.81 -1.80 -7.56
N GLY A 49 -10.60 -2.23 -8.55
CA GLY A 49 -10.42 -3.54 -9.19
C GLY A 49 -10.47 -4.69 -8.19
N ASP A 50 -9.42 -5.52 -8.21
CA ASP A 50 -9.19 -6.66 -7.32
C ASP A 50 -8.60 -6.25 -5.96
N TYR A 51 -8.39 -4.95 -5.72
CA TYR A 51 -7.69 -4.45 -4.55
C TYR A 51 -8.58 -3.63 -3.62
N VAL A 52 -8.21 -3.63 -2.34
CA VAL A 52 -8.38 -2.49 -1.43
C VAL A 52 -7.05 -1.76 -1.39
N VAL A 53 -7.08 -0.48 -1.77
CA VAL A 53 -5.92 0.43 -1.70
C VAL A 53 -6.12 1.34 -0.51
N GLY A 54 -5.14 1.40 0.37
CA GLY A 54 -5.09 2.34 1.48
C GLY A 54 -3.88 3.24 1.37
N TYR A 55 -3.95 4.42 1.98
CA TYR A 55 -2.79 5.29 2.19
C TYR A 55 -2.68 5.69 3.66
N ALA A 56 -1.48 6.11 4.03
CA ALA A 56 -1.20 6.86 5.24
C ALA A 56 -0.11 7.89 4.95
N GLN A 57 -0.21 9.02 5.63
CA GLN A 57 0.76 10.11 5.55
C GLN A 57 1.32 10.41 6.93
N GLU A 58 2.65 10.42 7.03
CA GLU A 58 3.41 10.72 8.25
C GLU A 58 4.56 11.70 7.92
N GLU A 59 5.23 12.24 8.94
CA GLU A 59 6.48 12.97 8.73
C GLU A 59 7.56 12.02 8.20
N ALA A 60 8.65 12.54 7.61
CA ALA A 60 9.70 11.65 7.10
C ALA A 60 10.40 10.90 8.24
N GLU A 61 10.58 9.59 8.08
CA GLU A 61 11.10 8.73 9.14
C GLU A 61 12.39 8.00 8.74
N PRO A 62 13.28 7.67 9.69
CA PRO A 62 14.45 6.87 9.39
C PRO A 62 14.10 5.40 9.12
N MET A 63 14.76 4.78 8.14
CA MET A 63 14.50 3.39 7.74
C MET A 63 15.77 2.53 7.77
N TYR A 64 15.64 1.26 8.19
CA TYR A 64 16.77 0.34 8.12
C TYR A 64 17.01 -0.14 6.69
N ARG A 65 18.26 -0.02 6.23
CA ARG A 65 18.76 -0.54 4.96
C ARG A 65 19.76 -1.65 5.21
N LEU A 66 19.58 -2.79 4.54
CA LEU A 66 20.57 -3.87 4.55
C LEU A 66 21.80 -3.42 3.74
N VAL A 67 22.97 -3.40 4.37
CA VAL A 67 24.23 -2.98 3.73
C VAL A 67 25.20 -4.14 3.48
N ASP A 68 25.11 -5.19 4.28
CA ASP A 68 25.78 -6.48 4.07
C ASP A 68 24.96 -7.60 4.74
N GLU A 69 25.34 -8.87 4.55
CA GLU A 69 24.64 -10.02 5.13
C GLU A 69 24.54 -9.91 6.67
N GLY A 70 23.32 -9.65 7.16
CA GLY A 70 23.05 -9.49 8.59
C GLY A 70 23.45 -8.13 9.17
N GLU A 71 23.87 -7.18 8.35
CA GLU A 71 24.27 -5.82 8.76
C GLU A 71 23.31 -4.78 8.18
N PHE A 72 22.72 -3.97 9.07
CA PHE A 72 21.81 -2.90 8.71
C PHE A 72 22.35 -1.56 9.19
N GLU A 73 22.13 -0.53 8.38
CA GLU A 73 22.32 0.86 8.76
C GLU A 73 20.96 1.55 8.83
N LEU A 74 20.81 2.46 9.78
CA LEU A 74 19.64 3.34 9.83
C LEU A 74 19.91 4.50 8.86
N ASP A 75 19.08 4.61 7.84
CA ASP A 75 19.09 5.65 6.82
C ASP A 75 18.17 6.77 7.30
N GLU A 76 18.74 7.93 7.60
CA GLU A 76 18.00 9.12 8.05
C GLU A 76 17.51 9.89 6.81
N PRO A 77 16.32 10.51 6.84
CA PRO A 77 15.90 11.41 5.77
C PRO A 77 16.86 12.61 5.65
N ASP A 78 17.22 12.97 4.42
CA ASP A 78 18.10 14.12 4.14
C ASP A 78 17.24 15.39 4.00
N GLU A 79 16.72 15.64 2.79
CA GLU A 79 15.85 16.77 2.47
C GLU A 79 14.36 16.37 2.50
N GLU A 80 14.08 15.07 2.52
CA GLU A 80 12.74 14.53 2.60
C GLU A 80 12.05 14.96 3.89
N ASN A 81 10.77 15.27 3.77
CA ASN A 81 9.97 15.85 4.85
C ASN A 81 8.55 15.27 4.93
N CYS A 82 8.28 14.18 4.22
CA CYS A 82 7.00 13.49 4.24
C CYS A 82 7.24 12.00 3.98
N HIS A 83 6.63 11.14 4.78
CA HIS A 83 6.55 9.71 4.50
C HIS A 83 5.17 9.39 3.89
N LEU A 84 5.18 8.82 2.69
CA LEU A 84 3.98 8.35 2.02
C LEU A 84 3.95 6.84 2.06
N GLU A 85 2.87 6.28 2.58
CA GLU A 85 2.62 4.84 2.60
C GLU A 85 1.37 4.48 1.79
N VAL A 86 1.44 3.33 1.13
CA VAL A 86 0.32 2.70 0.42
C VAL A 86 0.24 1.23 0.78
N VAL A 87 -0.96 0.77 1.15
CA VAL A 87 -1.29 -0.64 1.30
C VAL A 87 -2.06 -1.10 0.07
N VAL A 88 -1.66 -2.25 -0.49
CA VAL A 88 -2.42 -2.96 -1.53
C VAL A 88 -2.81 -4.31 -0.95
N ALA A 89 -4.11 -4.50 -0.71
CA ALA A 89 -4.67 -5.74 -0.20
C ALA A 89 -5.65 -6.34 -1.20
N ASP A 90 -5.79 -7.67 -1.21
CA ASP A 90 -6.84 -8.35 -1.98
C ASP A 90 -8.21 -7.89 -1.49
N ARG A 91 -9.09 -7.55 -2.42
CA ARG A 91 -10.40 -6.98 -2.09
C ARG A 91 -11.32 -7.91 -1.31
N GLU A 92 -11.13 -9.21 -1.42
CA GLU A 92 -12.09 -10.19 -0.91
C GLU A 92 -11.65 -10.83 0.40
N ASP A 93 -10.37 -11.16 0.52
CA ASP A 93 -9.80 -11.75 1.72
C ASP A 93 -8.92 -10.78 2.51
N HIS A 94 -8.65 -9.58 1.99
CA HIS A 94 -7.89 -8.49 2.64
C HIS A 94 -6.44 -8.82 2.97
N ARG A 95 -5.88 -9.90 2.42
CA ARG A 95 -4.44 -10.16 2.59
C ARG A 95 -3.63 -9.20 1.73
N PHE A 96 -2.48 -8.79 2.22
CA PHE A 96 -1.55 -7.95 1.48
C PHE A 96 -1.11 -8.62 0.17
N VAL A 97 -1.05 -7.83 -0.91
CA VAL A 97 -0.57 -8.26 -2.23
C VAL A 97 0.84 -7.69 -2.44
N PRO A 98 1.90 -8.53 -2.41
CA PRO A 98 3.28 -8.08 -2.57
C PRO A 98 3.67 -7.90 -4.04
N HIS A 99 4.81 -7.23 -4.25
CA HIS A 99 5.45 -7.06 -5.57
C HIS A 99 4.63 -6.32 -6.63
N CYS A 100 3.67 -5.48 -6.23
CA CYS A 100 3.07 -4.50 -7.12
C CYS A 100 4.09 -3.38 -7.40
N GLY A 101 4.03 -2.78 -8.59
CA GLY A 101 4.63 -1.46 -8.81
C GLY A 101 3.68 -0.42 -8.21
N VAL A 102 4.17 0.41 -7.29
CA VAL A 102 3.33 1.43 -6.64
C VAL A 102 3.98 2.78 -6.80
N THR A 103 3.21 3.72 -7.34
CA THR A 103 3.67 5.08 -7.61
C THR A 103 2.62 6.08 -7.11
N VAL A 104 3.08 7.18 -6.52
CA VAL A 104 2.21 8.25 -5.99
C VAL A 104 2.59 9.60 -6.57
N SER A 105 1.60 10.41 -6.96
CA SER A 105 1.76 11.85 -7.11
C SER A 105 0.82 12.61 -6.19
N LEU A 106 1.22 13.82 -5.79
CA LEU A 106 0.41 14.75 -5.01
C LEU A 106 0.09 15.96 -5.88
N GLU A 107 -1.16 16.40 -5.92
CA GLU A 107 -1.57 17.62 -6.63
C GLU A 107 -2.06 18.67 -5.63
N ARG A 108 -1.58 19.92 -5.79
CA ARG A 108 -2.13 21.08 -5.07
C ARG A 108 -2.16 22.29 -5.97
N ALA A 109 -3.33 22.94 -6.04
CA ALA A 109 -3.55 24.13 -6.86
C ALA A 109 -3.16 23.97 -8.35
N GLY A 110 -3.32 22.75 -8.89
CA GLY A 110 -2.97 22.40 -10.28
C GLY A 110 -1.48 22.21 -10.54
N GLU A 111 -0.65 22.14 -9.49
CA GLU A 111 0.75 21.72 -9.56
C GLU A 111 0.88 20.30 -9.02
N GLU A 112 1.58 19.44 -9.77
CA GLU A 112 1.81 18.03 -9.44
C GLU A 112 3.23 17.85 -8.89
N PHE A 113 3.35 17.08 -7.82
CA PHE A 113 4.59 16.68 -7.17
C PHE A 113 4.73 15.15 -7.29
N GLY A 114 5.88 14.69 -7.79
CA GLY A 114 6.11 13.30 -8.15
C GLY A 114 6.17 13.11 -9.69
N PRO A 115 5.90 11.89 -10.20
CA PRO A 115 5.59 10.68 -9.46
C PRO A 115 6.74 10.18 -8.57
N PHE A 116 6.40 9.58 -7.44
CA PHE A 116 7.32 8.94 -6.49
C PHE A 116 7.11 7.43 -6.51
N ASP A 117 8.18 6.67 -6.66
CA ASP A 117 8.14 5.21 -6.56
C ASP A 117 8.16 4.78 -5.09
N LEU A 118 7.22 3.94 -4.68
CA LEU A 118 7.12 3.41 -3.32
C LEU A 118 7.70 2.00 -3.28
N SER A 119 8.67 1.78 -2.38
CA SER A 119 9.32 0.49 -2.20
C SER A 119 8.53 -0.40 -1.27
N PHE A 120 8.63 -1.72 -1.43
CA PHE A 120 8.04 -2.66 -0.48
C PHE A 120 8.76 -2.60 0.87
N LEU A 121 8.00 -2.29 1.94
CA LEU A 121 8.49 -2.13 3.30
C LEU A 121 7.87 -3.13 4.26
N TRP A 122 8.64 -3.46 5.30
CA TRP A 122 8.18 -4.21 6.45
C TRP A 122 8.18 -3.31 7.69
N HIS A 123 7.04 -3.24 8.35
CA HIS A 123 6.90 -2.69 9.69
C HIS A 123 6.30 -3.79 10.60
N PRO A 124 6.64 -3.84 11.91
CA PRO A 124 6.07 -4.85 12.82
C PRO A 124 4.54 -4.93 12.82
N GLY A 125 3.86 -3.83 12.49
CA GLY A 125 2.40 -3.77 12.39
C GLY A 125 1.84 -4.24 11.04
N VAL A 126 2.45 -3.82 9.93
CA VAL A 126 1.94 -4.02 8.57
C VAL A 126 3.06 -4.11 7.54
N TYR A 127 2.85 -4.93 6.52
CA TYR A 127 3.50 -4.77 5.23
C TYR A 127 2.83 -3.63 4.46
N HIS A 128 3.60 -2.80 3.77
CA HIS A 128 3.09 -1.72 2.93
C HIS A 128 4.14 -1.36 1.87
N TYR A 129 3.81 -0.40 1.00
CA TYR A 129 4.75 0.26 0.12
C TYR A 129 4.97 1.67 0.63
N GLY A 130 6.20 2.17 0.68
CA GLY A 130 6.43 3.52 1.18
C GLY A 130 7.70 4.17 0.66
N SER A 131 7.77 5.48 0.83
CA SER A 131 8.97 6.28 0.58
C SER A 131 8.92 7.58 1.38
N ASN A 132 10.08 8.02 1.86
CA ASN A 132 10.29 9.42 2.17
C ASN A 132 10.33 10.22 0.87
N VAL A 133 9.69 11.39 0.86
CA VAL A 133 9.64 12.31 -0.28
C VAL A 133 9.80 13.75 0.19
N GLU A 134 10.21 14.63 -0.73
CA GLU A 134 10.21 16.07 -0.50
C GLU A 134 8.94 16.70 -1.10
N VAL A 135 8.19 17.40 -0.25
CA VAL A 135 7.03 18.21 -0.61
C VAL A 135 7.23 19.65 -0.14
N PRO A 136 6.70 20.66 -0.86
CA PRO A 136 7.08 22.06 -0.62
C PRO A 136 6.63 22.62 0.74
N GLU A 137 5.48 22.18 1.26
CA GLU A 137 4.90 22.65 2.51
C GLU A 137 3.74 21.75 2.97
N SER A 138 3.40 21.78 4.26
CA SER A 138 2.17 21.18 4.77
C SER A 138 0.92 21.79 4.10
N GLY A 139 -0.17 21.02 4.09
CA GLY A 139 -1.48 21.49 3.64
C GLY A 139 -2.30 20.38 3.00
N THR A 140 -3.33 20.77 2.27
CA THR A 140 -4.27 19.85 1.64
C THR A 140 -3.86 19.55 0.19
N TYR A 141 -3.83 18.26 -0.16
CA TYR A 141 -3.44 17.75 -1.49
C TYR A 141 -4.46 16.73 -1.99
N ASP A 142 -4.55 16.55 -3.30
CA ASP A 142 -5.13 15.33 -3.88
C ASP A 142 -3.99 14.34 -4.09
N MET A 143 -4.16 13.09 -3.64
CA MET A 143 -3.18 12.01 -3.83
C MET A 143 -3.65 11.08 -4.94
N HIS A 144 -2.79 10.88 -5.94
CA HIS A 144 -3.01 9.95 -7.03
C HIS A 144 -2.10 8.73 -6.86
N VAL A 145 -2.69 7.57 -6.66
CA VAL A 145 -2.00 6.29 -6.49
C VAL A 145 -2.19 5.45 -7.74
N THR A 146 -1.09 4.99 -8.34
CA THR A 146 -1.08 3.98 -9.39
C THR A 146 -0.53 2.68 -8.84
N VAL A 147 -1.24 1.57 -9.07
CA VAL A 147 -0.83 0.22 -8.69
C VAL A 147 -0.74 -0.63 -9.95
N GLU A 148 0.49 -0.95 -10.36
CA GLU A 148 0.81 -1.85 -11.45
C GLU A 148 0.76 -3.32 -10.99
N PRO A 149 0.36 -4.25 -11.88
CA PRO A 149 0.15 -5.64 -11.54
C PRO A 149 1.46 -6.34 -11.12
N PRO A 150 1.43 -7.22 -10.10
CA PRO A 150 2.61 -7.99 -9.73
C PRO A 150 2.95 -9.07 -10.76
N GLU A 151 4.23 -9.42 -10.89
CA GLU A 151 4.71 -10.39 -11.90
C GLU A 151 4.89 -11.82 -11.37
N PHE A 152 4.60 -12.07 -10.08
CA PHE A 152 4.76 -13.41 -9.51
C PHE A 152 3.76 -14.44 -10.10
N HIS A 153 4.17 -15.70 -10.14
CA HIS A 153 3.33 -16.80 -10.63
C HIS A 153 2.24 -17.19 -9.63
N ARG A 154 1.09 -17.63 -10.13
CA ARG A 154 -0.09 -17.99 -9.33
C ARG A 154 -0.51 -19.44 -9.61
N HIS A 155 -0.92 -20.13 -8.56
CA HIS A 155 -1.62 -21.43 -8.62
C HIS A 155 -3.13 -21.21 -8.70
N ASP A 156 -3.90 -22.30 -8.83
CA ASP A 156 -5.36 -22.33 -8.88
C ASP A 156 -5.95 -21.82 -10.22
N GLU A 157 -6.40 -22.75 -11.06
CA GLU A 157 -7.02 -22.44 -12.35
C GLU A 157 -8.31 -21.61 -12.22
N GLN A 158 -8.99 -21.64 -11.06
CA GLN A 158 -10.24 -20.91 -10.82
C GLN A 158 -10.01 -19.54 -10.16
N ASN A 159 -8.97 -19.42 -9.33
CA ASN A 159 -8.73 -18.25 -8.48
C ASN A 159 -7.46 -17.45 -8.85
N GLY A 160 -6.56 -18.02 -9.64
CA GLY A 160 -5.24 -17.45 -9.94
C GLY A 160 -5.25 -16.36 -11.02
N ASP A 161 -6.32 -16.25 -11.82
CA ASP A 161 -6.49 -15.18 -12.81
C ASP A 161 -7.01 -13.89 -12.15
N ARG A 162 -6.13 -13.25 -11.37
CA ARG A 162 -6.37 -12.01 -10.61
C ARG A 162 -5.15 -11.10 -10.63
N TYR A 163 -5.35 -9.83 -10.28
CA TYR A 163 -4.30 -8.81 -10.13
C TYR A 163 -3.57 -8.47 -11.43
N GLY A 164 -4.21 -8.69 -12.59
CA GLY A 164 -3.59 -8.52 -13.90
C GLY A 164 -3.68 -7.11 -14.50
N GLU A 165 -4.47 -6.23 -13.88
CA GLU A 165 -4.77 -4.89 -14.40
C GLU A 165 -4.13 -3.83 -13.51
N THR A 166 -3.61 -2.76 -14.12
CA THR A 166 -3.25 -1.53 -13.41
C THR A 166 -4.51 -0.89 -12.86
N VAL A 167 -4.45 -0.40 -11.62
CA VAL A 167 -5.52 0.43 -11.03
C VAL A 167 -5.00 1.81 -10.65
N GLU A 168 -5.84 2.80 -10.82
CA GLU A 168 -5.58 4.20 -10.46
C GLU A 168 -6.62 4.64 -9.43
N VAL A 169 -6.17 5.29 -8.37
CA VAL A 169 -7.00 5.74 -7.26
C VAL A 169 -6.65 7.19 -6.95
N THR A 170 -7.68 8.02 -6.74
CA THR A 170 -7.51 9.36 -6.17
C THR A 170 -8.10 9.39 -4.77
N PHE A 171 -7.32 9.88 -3.81
CA PHE A 171 -7.81 10.33 -2.51
C PHE A 171 -7.84 11.87 -2.54
N GLU A 172 -9.03 12.43 -2.43
CA GLU A 172 -9.24 13.88 -2.52
C GLU A 172 -9.04 14.54 -1.16
N GLU A 173 -8.46 15.74 -1.17
CA GLU A 173 -8.32 16.62 -0.01
C GLU A 173 -7.66 15.95 1.22
N ILE A 174 -6.59 15.17 1.01
CA ILE A 174 -5.80 14.59 2.09
C ILE A 174 -5.00 15.69 2.81
N ASP A 175 -4.84 15.56 4.12
CA ASP A 175 -3.98 16.45 4.90
C ASP A 175 -2.54 15.92 4.89
N VAL A 176 -1.58 16.76 4.47
CA VAL A 176 -0.15 16.47 4.48
C VAL A 176 0.54 17.35 5.53
N GLU A 177 1.18 16.71 6.52
CA GLU A 177 2.02 17.37 7.52
C GLU A 177 3.51 17.08 7.22
N THR A 178 4.29 18.12 6.97
CA THR A 178 5.72 18.00 6.65
C THR A 178 6.61 18.14 7.88
N GLY A 179 7.57 17.24 8.03
CA GLY A 179 8.57 17.24 9.10
C GLY A 179 9.50 16.02 9.02
N GLN A 180 10.25 15.79 10.09
CA GLN A 180 11.13 14.64 10.27
C GLN A 180 11.05 14.22 11.75
N ASP A 181 10.80 12.93 11.99
CA ASP A 181 10.66 12.35 13.34
C ASP A 181 11.97 11.79 13.94
#